data_AF-A0A915LXK1-F1
#
_entry.id   AF-A0A915LXK1-F1
#
_cell.length_a   1.000
_cell.length_b   1.000
_cell.length_c   1.000
_cell.angle_alpha   90.00
_cell.angle_beta   90.00
_cell.angle_gamma   90.00
#
_symmetry.space_group_name_H-M   'P 1'
#
loop_
_entity.id
_entity.type
_entity.pdbx_description
1 polymer ?
#
loop_
_entity_poly.entity_id
_entity_poly.type
_entity_poly.pdbx_seq_one_letter_code
_entity_poly.pdbx_strand_id
1 'polypeptide(L)'
;MASGDGQQSSSNPMFNQLLAFATEAQGDRPANPSVSQMSEENRVWLENALEHISEDTDPVKKLKRWMQRLEEIEEPNENNSADINDILDEIGDLVCDIDLALIFCNIGGLALAKDCDFVSAPFTHLIGVLAQYNNKVQQLFLKEPFLEECLKIIGNESKTVEYRHKSVGAISAMVKSYLPALIRYVQLDGPDKLFDCFNKALENCDINGMDKLVHRCAVAVVAIKNSFSTEVLNIDSNFRKISLAPGLMRAKIEERGEDDFKETIEFLKE
;
A
#
# COMPACT_ATOMS: atom_id res chain seq x y z
N MET A 1 10.84 -56.22 22.22
CA MET A 1 9.42 -56.31 21.82
C MET A 1 8.66 -55.42 22.81
N ALA A 2 8.49 -54.14 22.50
CA ALA A 2 7.48 -53.52 21.63
C ALA A 2 6.38 -52.90 22.54
N SER A 3 6.41 -51.58 22.76
CA SER A 3 5.64 -50.53 22.02
C SER A 3 4.20 -50.44 22.55
N GLY A 4 3.62 -49.29 22.89
CA GLY A 4 4.03 -47.89 22.86
C GLY A 4 2.80 -47.08 23.31
N ASP A 5 2.99 -46.11 24.20
CA ASP A 5 1.92 -45.20 24.65
C ASP A 5 1.69 -44.13 23.58
N GLY A 6 0.52 -44.22 22.92
CA GLY A 6 0.05 -43.30 21.91
C GLY A 6 -0.47 -42.01 22.52
N GLN A 7 0.04 -40.90 22.00
CA GLN A 7 -0.35 -39.52 22.30
C GLN A 7 -1.86 -39.30 22.14
N GLN A 8 -2.50 -38.80 23.20
CA GLN A 8 -3.83 -38.19 23.12
C GLN A 8 -3.73 -36.90 22.29
N SER A 9 -4.11 -36.97 21.02
CA SER A 9 -4.31 -35.80 20.17
C SER A 9 -5.64 -35.15 20.54
N SER A 10 -5.61 -33.87 20.92
CA SER A 10 -6.77 -33.07 21.27
C SER A 10 -7.65 -32.85 20.03
N SER A 11 -8.69 -33.68 19.85
CA SER A 11 -9.74 -33.44 18.85
C SER A 11 -10.38 -32.08 19.10
N ASN A 12 -10.07 -31.09 18.27
CA ASN A 12 -10.68 -29.77 18.35
C ASN A 12 -12.20 -29.88 18.12
N PRO A 13 -13.06 -29.53 19.10
CA PRO A 13 -14.51 -29.75 19.02
C PRO A 13 -15.20 -28.96 17.89
N MET A 14 -14.57 -27.87 17.44
CA MET A 14 -15.01 -27.07 16.29
C MET A 14 -14.96 -27.86 14.97
N PHE A 15 -14.02 -28.81 14.85
CA PHE A 15 -13.82 -29.62 13.64
C PHE A 15 -14.96 -30.63 13.44
N ASN A 16 -15.39 -31.27 14.53
CA ASN A 16 -16.53 -32.19 14.49
C ASN A 16 -17.84 -31.47 14.15
N GLN A 17 -17.98 -30.20 14.57
CA GLN A 17 -19.14 -29.38 14.21
C GLN A 17 -19.14 -28.98 12.74
N LEU A 18 -17.99 -28.59 12.18
CA LEU A 18 -17.89 -28.21 10.77
C LEU A 18 -18.14 -29.41 9.84
N LEU A 19 -17.62 -30.59 10.22
CA LEU A 19 -17.84 -31.84 9.50
C LEU A 19 -19.32 -32.25 9.53
N ALA A 20 -19.98 -32.16 10.68
CA ALA A 20 -21.41 -32.42 10.81
C ALA A 20 -22.22 -31.49 9.90
N PHE A 21 -21.88 -30.20 9.85
CA PHE A 21 -22.56 -29.21 9.01
C PHE A 21 -22.37 -29.47 7.51
N ALA A 22 -21.16 -29.86 7.09
CA ALA A 22 -20.88 -30.23 5.71
C ALA A 22 -21.67 -31.49 5.27
N THR A 23 -21.81 -32.47 6.17
CA THR A 23 -22.64 -33.66 5.89
C THR A 23 -24.13 -33.35 5.86
N GLU A 24 -24.61 -32.36 6.63
CA GLU A 24 -26.00 -31.88 6.55
C GLU A 24 -26.28 -31.16 5.22
N ALA A 25 -25.31 -30.42 4.69
CA ALA A 25 -25.45 -29.70 3.42
C ALA A 25 -25.49 -30.62 2.18
N GLN A 26 -24.98 -31.86 2.28
CA GLN A 26 -24.86 -32.79 1.15
C GLN A 26 -26.12 -33.62 0.88
N GLY A 27 -27.20 -33.44 1.66
CA GLY A 27 -28.56 -33.87 1.33
C GLY A 27 -28.84 -35.39 1.33
N ASP A 28 -27.84 -36.25 1.53
CA ASP A 28 -28.03 -37.70 1.54
C ASP A 28 -28.00 -38.25 2.97
N ARG A 29 -29.20 -38.36 3.58
CA ARG A 29 -29.39 -38.89 4.94
C ARG A 29 -29.75 -40.37 4.87
N PRO A 30 -28.86 -41.32 5.17
CA PRO A 30 -29.28 -42.64 5.62
C PRO A 30 -29.85 -42.53 7.04
N ALA A 31 -30.91 -43.28 7.32
CA ALA A 31 -31.70 -43.21 8.56
C ALA A 31 -30.97 -43.65 9.86
N ASN A 32 -29.65 -43.85 9.81
CA ASN A 32 -28.79 -44.12 10.96
C ASN A 32 -27.53 -43.24 10.85
N PRO A 33 -27.26 -42.34 11.81
CA PRO A 33 -26.03 -41.56 11.82
C PRO A 33 -24.91 -42.41 12.41
N SER A 34 -24.54 -43.51 11.73
CA SER A 34 -23.19 -44.02 11.90
C SER A 34 -22.29 -43.05 11.15
N VAL A 35 -21.87 -41.98 11.83
CA VAL A 35 -20.69 -41.21 11.43
C VAL A 35 -19.56 -42.23 11.40
N SER A 36 -19.34 -42.83 10.23
CA SER A 36 -18.26 -43.79 10.06
C SER A 36 -17.00 -42.97 10.31
N GLN A 37 -16.29 -43.27 11.40
CA GLN A 37 -15.00 -42.65 11.67
C GLN A 37 -14.18 -42.77 10.40
N MET A 38 -13.75 -41.62 9.85
CA MET A 38 -12.85 -41.60 8.70
C MET A 38 -11.69 -42.56 8.99
N SER A 39 -11.32 -43.37 8.00
CA SER A 39 -10.08 -44.14 8.09
C SER A 39 -8.92 -43.19 8.37
N GLU A 40 -7.99 -43.61 9.22
CA GLU A 40 -6.87 -42.74 9.65
C GLU A 40 -6.08 -42.19 8.46
N GLU A 41 -5.97 -42.97 7.37
CA GLU A 41 -5.35 -42.53 6.11
C GLU A 41 -6.11 -41.37 5.44
N ASN A 42 -7.46 -41.42 5.42
CA ASN A 42 -8.27 -40.33 4.87
C ASN A 42 -8.28 -39.11 5.79
N ARG A 43 -8.18 -39.31 7.11
CA ARG A 43 -8.06 -38.22 8.09
C ARG A 43 -6.74 -37.48 7.91
N VAL A 44 -5.62 -38.21 7.84
CA VAL A 44 -4.29 -37.63 7.59
C VAL A 44 -4.22 -37.00 6.22
N TRP A 45 -4.83 -37.60 5.19
CA TRP A 45 -4.90 -36.98 3.86
C TRP A 45 -5.70 -35.67 3.87
N LEU A 46 -6.84 -35.63 4.55
CA LEU A 46 -7.69 -34.44 4.64
C LEU A 46 -7.04 -33.36 5.53
N GLU A 47 -6.39 -33.75 6.62
CA GLU A 47 -5.60 -32.87 7.48
C GLU A 47 -4.41 -32.27 6.71
N ASN A 48 -3.68 -33.06 5.93
CA ASN A 48 -2.61 -32.57 5.06
C ASN A 48 -3.16 -31.67 3.93
N ALA A 49 -4.26 -32.05 3.29
CA ALA A 49 -4.89 -31.24 2.25
C ALA A 49 -5.41 -29.90 2.81
N LEU A 50 -5.98 -29.91 4.01
CA LEU A 50 -6.43 -28.70 4.71
C LEU A 50 -5.28 -27.88 5.27
N GLU A 51 -4.19 -28.50 5.73
CA GLU A 51 -2.96 -27.79 6.07
C GLU A 51 -2.44 -27.08 4.83
N HIS A 52 -2.25 -27.77 3.70
CA HIS A 52 -1.84 -27.15 2.45
C HIS A 52 -2.76 -26.01 2.01
N ILE A 53 -4.09 -26.17 2.13
CA ILE A 53 -5.04 -25.08 1.86
C ILE A 53 -4.86 -23.94 2.86
N SER A 54 -4.66 -24.22 4.15
CA SER A 54 -4.44 -23.20 5.19
C SER A 54 -3.11 -22.45 4.98
N GLU A 55 -2.07 -23.13 4.51
CA GLU A 55 -0.77 -22.55 4.23
C GLU A 55 -0.78 -21.66 2.99
N ASP A 56 -1.61 -21.99 2.00
CA ASP A 56 -1.87 -21.14 0.83
C ASP A 56 -2.97 -20.09 1.08
N THR A 57 -3.65 -20.14 2.21
CA THR A 57 -4.61 -19.11 2.61
C THR A 57 -4.02 -18.10 3.59
N ASP A 58 -2.94 -18.44 4.31
CA ASP A 58 -2.29 -17.54 5.27
C ASP A 58 -1.54 -16.40 4.55
N PRO A 59 -2.06 -15.16 4.62
CA PRO A 59 -1.47 -14.03 3.91
C PRO A 59 -0.11 -13.62 4.50
N VAL A 60 0.16 -13.93 5.76
CA VAL A 60 1.46 -13.65 6.41
C VAL A 60 2.54 -14.59 5.86
N LYS A 61 2.21 -15.86 5.63
CA LYS A 61 3.12 -16.82 4.99
C LYS A 61 3.40 -16.43 3.54
N LYS A 62 2.38 -16.00 2.78
CA LYS A 62 2.56 -15.48 1.41
C LYS A 62 3.50 -14.27 1.39
N LEU A 63 3.25 -13.29 2.26
CA LEU A 63 4.09 -12.11 2.39
C LEU A 63 5.55 -12.48 2.67
N LYS A 64 5.80 -13.43 3.58
CA LYS A 64 7.16 -13.93 3.87
C LYS A 64 7.80 -14.63 2.67
N ARG A 65 7.07 -15.46 1.92
CA ARG A 65 7.59 -16.09 0.69
C ARG A 65 8.02 -15.03 -0.32
N TRP A 66 7.20 -14.01 -0.52
CA TRP A 66 7.51 -12.94 -1.46
C TRP A 66 8.72 -12.11 -1.02
N MET A 67 8.85 -11.81 0.28
CA MET A 67 10.03 -11.13 0.78
C MET A 67 11.30 -11.98 0.65
N GLN A 68 11.23 -13.28 0.95
CA GLN A 68 12.36 -14.17 0.75
C GLN A 68 12.77 -14.24 -0.72
N ARG A 69 11.80 -14.29 -1.63
CA ARG A 69 12.06 -14.26 -3.08
C ARG A 69 12.69 -12.93 -3.52
N LEU A 70 12.34 -11.82 -2.87
CA LEU A 70 12.96 -10.52 -3.13
C LEU A 70 14.39 -10.44 -2.57
N GLU A 71 14.67 -11.06 -1.43
CA GLU A 71 16.03 -11.21 -0.85
C GLU A 71 16.94 -12.12 -1.68
N GLU A 72 16.37 -13.17 -2.30
CA GLU A 72 17.12 -14.09 -3.18
C GLU A 72 17.60 -13.42 -4.48
N ILE A 73 17.04 -12.27 -4.84
CA ILE A 73 17.47 -11.47 -6.00
C ILE A 73 18.61 -10.54 -5.55
N GLU A 74 19.82 -11.09 -5.44
CA GLU A 74 21.02 -10.37 -4.98
C GLU A 74 21.42 -9.19 -5.90
N GLU A 75 21.07 -9.22 -7.19
CA GLU A 75 21.36 -8.15 -8.14
C GLU A 75 20.13 -7.85 -9.05
N PRO A 76 19.48 -6.68 -8.91
CA PRO A 76 18.41 -6.28 -9.80
C PRO A 76 18.97 -5.95 -11.19
N ASN A 77 18.93 -6.91 -12.11
CA ASN A 77 19.24 -6.73 -13.54
C ASN A 77 17.96 -6.46 -14.35
N GLU A 78 18.06 -5.88 -15.55
CA GLU A 78 16.91 -5.62 -16.46
C GLU A 78 16.07 -6.89 -16.76
N ASN A 79 16.66 -8.08 -16.67
CA ASN A 79 15.93 -9.34 -16.85
C ASN A 79 15.05 -9.71 -15.65
N ASN A 80 15.38 -9.23 -14.44
CA ASN A 80 14.67 -9.52 -13.21
C ASN A 80 13.72 -8.38 -12.81
N SER A 81 13.77 -7.23 -13.49
CA SER A 81 12.93 -6.07 -13.13
C SER A 81 11.44 -6.33 -13.32
N ALA A 82 11.06 -7.17 -14.28
CA ALA A 82 9.67 -7.59 -14.46
C ALA A 82 9.19 -8.43 -13.26
N ASP A 83 9.97 -9.45 -12.90
CA ASP A 83 9.68 -10.31 -11.75
C ASP A 83 9.63 -9.52 -10.44
N ILE A 84 10.53 -8.55 -10.25
CA ILE A 84 10.49 -7.67 -9.06
C ILE A 84 9.20 -6.84 -9.03
N ASN A 85 8.77 -6.28 -10.16
CA ASN A 85 7.54 -5.49 -10.22
C ASN A 85 6.30 -6.35 -9.95
N ASP A 86 6.23 -7.56 -10.51
CA ASP A 86 5.13 -8.48 -10.26
C ASP A 86 5.08 -8.87 -8.76
N ILE A 87 6.23 -9.14 -8.14
CA ILE A 87 6.33 -9.41 -6.70
C ILE A 87 5.87 -8.19 -5.88
N LEU A 88 6.25 -6.97 -6.28
CA LEU A 88 5.85 -5.75 -5.58
C LEU A 88 4.35 -5.48 -5.70
N ASP A 89 3.73 -5.79 -6.84
CA ASP A 89 2.29 -5.66 -7.04
C ASP A 89 1.51 -6.68 -6.18
N GLU A 90 1.96 -7.94 -6.15
CA GLU A 90 1.40 -8.98 -5.27
C GLU A 90 1.54 -8.63 -3.78
N ILE A 91 2.69 -8.07 -3.38
CA ILE A 91 2.86 -7.52 -2.02
C ILE A 91 1.90 -6.35 -1.80
N GLY A 92 1.74 -5.47 -2.78
CA GLY A 92 0.80 -4.34 -2.78
C GLY A 92 -0.64 -4.75 -2.43
N ASP A 93 -1.12 -5.81 -3.08
CA ASP A 93 -2.45 -6.36 -2.83
C ASP A 93 -2.59 -6.95 -1.41
N LEU A 94 -1.55 -7.61 -0.90
CA LEU A 94 -1.53 -8.14 0.45
C LEU A 94 -1.49 -7.03 1.52
N VAL A 95 -0.69 -5.98 1.31
CA VAL A 95 -0.53 -4.90 2.29
C VAL A 95 -1.67 -3.87 2.26
N CYS A 96 -2.69 -4.08 1.43
CA CYS A 96 -3.97 -3.37 1.57
C CYS A 96 -4.65 -3.68 2.92
N ASP A 97 -4.33 -4.80 3.56
CA ASP A 97 -4.65 -5.06 4.95
C ASP A 97 -3.68 -4.30 5.89
N ILE A 98 -4.25 -3.50 6.79
CA ILE A 98 -3.50 -2.63 7.71
C ILE A 98 -2.54 -3.42 8.62
N ASP A 99 -2.95 -4.62 9.05
CA ASP A 99 -2.13 -5.46 9.91
C ASP A 99 -0.98 -6.09 9.11
N LEU A 100 -1.24 -6.50 7.86
CA LEU A 100 -0.20 -7.02 6.96
C LEU A 100 0.81 -5.95 6.55
N ALA A 101 0.38 -4.71 6.32
CA ALA A 101 1.28 -3.58 6.06
C ALA A 101 2.26 -3.36 7.22
N LEU A 102 1.79 -3.47 8.47
CA LEU A 102 2.64 -3.36 9.64
C LEU A 102 3.60 -4.55 9.76
N ILE A 103 3.12 -5.75 9.48
CA ILE A 103 3.94 -6.98 9.48
C ILE A 103 5.05 -6.88 8.41
N PHE A 104 4.74 -6.40 7.21
CA PHE A 104 5.74 -6.16 6.17
C PHE A 104 6.86 -5.23 6.65
N CYS A 105 6.49 -4.11 7.28
CA CYS A 105 7.46 -3.18 7.84
C CYS A 105 8.30 -3.81 8.97
N ASN A 106 7.68 -4.64 9.82
CA ASN A 106 8.34 -5.28 10.96
C ASN A 106 9.31 -6.40 10.55
N ILE A 107 9.04 -7.13 9.47
CA ILE A 107 9.92 -8.20 8.99
C ILE A 107 11.11 -7.62 8.19
N GLY A 108 11.17 -6.31 7.98
CA GLY A 108 12.32 -5.64 7.36
C GLY A 108 12.11 -5.30 5.88
N GLY A 109 10.87 -5.31 5.36
CA GLY A 109 10.58 -4.92 3.98
C GLY A 109 11.03 -3.49 3.61
N LEU A 110 11.25 -2.63 4.61
CA LEU A 110 11.82 -1.30 4.42
C LEU A 110 13.34 -1.30 4.13
N ALA A 111 14.06 -2.34 4.52
CA ALA A 111 15.50 -2.47 4.23
C ALA A 111 15.73 -2.82 2.75
N LEU A 112 14.84 -3.64 2.17
CA LEU A 112 14.85 -3.97 0.73
C LEU A 112 14.74 -2.73 -0.16
N ALA A 113 14.13 -1.66 0.36
CA ALA A 113 14.06 -0.34 -0.29
C ALA A 113 15.41 0.35 -0.47
N LYS A 114 16.39 0.06 0.40
CA LYS A 114 17.66 0.78 0.49
C LYS A 114 18.70 0.22 -0.49
N ASP A 115 18.63 -1.07 -0.78
CA ASP A 115 19.62 -1.78 -1.61
C ASP A 115 19.25 -1.83 -3.11
N CYS A 116 17.96 -1.71 -3.45
CA CYS A 116 17.57 -1.46 -4.84
C CYS A 116 17.83 0.00 -5.18
N ASP A 117 18.82 0.24 -6.05
CA ASP A 117 19.22 1.55 -6.59
C ASP A 117 18.01 2.47 -6.80
N PHE A 118 17.80 3.35 -5.81
CA PHE A 118 16.71 4.32 -5.66
C PHE A 118 15.38 4.01 -6.35
N VAL A 119 14.52 3.30 -5.61
CA VAL A 119 13.06 3.52 -5.60
C VAL A 119 12.44 3.55 -7.00
N SER A 120 12.28 2.39 -7.62
CA SER A 120 11.46 2.26 -8.83
C SER A 120 10.05 2.85 -8.59
N ALA A 121 9.38 3.31 -9.65
CA ALA A 121 8.01 3.82 -9.55
C ALA A 121 7.06 2.84 -8.81
N PRO A 122 7.19 1.51 -8.99
CA PRO A 122 6.44 0.50 -8.22
C PRO A 122 6.75 0.49 -6.73
N PHE A 123 8.01 0.61 -6.31
CA PHE A 123 8.33 0.68 -4.88
C PHE A 123 7.75 1.94 -4.22
N THR A 124 7.83 3.08 -4.92
CA THR A 124 7.19 4.33 -4.46
C THR A 124 5.69 4.16 -4.30
N HIS A 125 5.08 3.42 -5.23
CA HIS A 125 3.67 3.11 -5.16
C HIS A 125 3.35 2.30 -3.90
N LEU A 126 4.15 1.25 -3.63
CA LEU A 126 4.01 0.41 -2.44
C LEU A 126 4.15 1.22 -1.14
N ILE A 127 5.12 2.14 -1.06
CA ILE A 127 5.22 3.08 0.10
C ILE A 127 3.90 3.83 0.29
N GLY A 128 3.30 4.31 -0.79
CA GLY A 128 2.01 4.98 -0.76
C GLY A 128 0.89 4.10 -0.22
N VAL A 129 0.83 2.83 -0.64
CA VAL A 129 -0.16 1.86 -0.14
C VAL A 129 0.07 1.57 1.35
N LEU A 130 1.31 1.30 1.75
CA LEU A 130 1.71 1.02 3.13
C LEU A 130 1.37 2.17 4.09
N ALA A 131 1.57 3.42 3.65
CA ALA A 131 1.31 4.60 4.46
C ALA A 131 -0.19 4.94 4.57
N GLN A 132 -1.02 4.42 3.66
CA GLN A 132 -2.41 4.82 3.54
C GLN A 132 -3.23 4.37 4.77
N TYR A 133 -3.72 5.35 5.53
CA TYR A 133 -4.51 5.14 6.74
C TYR A 133 -3.83 4.33 7.86
N ASN A 134 -2.49 4.24 7.86
CA ASN A 134 -1.73 3.48 8.84
C ASN A 134 -0.74 4.36 9.62
N ASN A 135 -1.21 4.92 10.76
CA ASN A 135 -0.41 5.82 11.59
C ASN A 135 0.89 5.17 12.11
N LYS A 136 0.90 3.85 12.35
CA LYS A 136 2.10 3.13 12.83
C LYS A 136 3.16 3.08 11.74
N VAL A 137 2.75 2.79 10.51
CA VAL A 137 3.65 2.77 9.34
C VAL A 137 4.11 4.18 8.98
N GLN A 138 3.21 5.17 9.01
CA GLN A 138 3.59 6.58 8.83
C GLN A 138 4.63 7.05 9.86
N GLN A 139 4.53 6.59 11.11
CA GLN A 139 5.54 6.86 12.14
C GLN A 139 6.90 6.21 11.82
N LEU A 140 6.92 5.02 11.24
CA LEU A 140 8.15 4.37 10.79
C LEU A 140 8.78 5.14 9.63
N PHE A 141 7.97 5.54 8.64
CA PHE A 141 8.44 6.34 7.51
C PHE A 141 8.97 7.71 7.92
N LEU A 142 8.44 8.31 8.99
CA LEU A 142 8.94 9.59 9.50
C LEU A 142 10.36 9.49 10.10
N LYS A 143 10.79 8.30 10.53
CA LYS A 143 12.16 8.08 11.07
C LYS A 143 13.21 7.95 9.98
N GLU A 144 12.79 7.70 8.76
CA GLU A 144 13.63 7.45 7.60
C GLU A 144 13.50 8.61 6.59
N PRO A 145 14.50 8.84 5.70
CA PRO A 145 14.48 9.98 4.78
C PRO A 145 13.54 9.80 3.57
N PHE A 146 12.56 8.89 3.62
CA PHE A 146 11.67 8.59 2.50
C PHE A 146 10.86 9.80 2.03
N LEU A 147 10.31 10.58 2.96
CA LEU A 147 9.56 11.80 2.62
C LEU A 147 10.43 12.83 1.89
N GLU A 148 11.69 12.98 2.32
CA GLU A 148 12.66 13.87 1.67
C GLU A 148 12.99 13.41 0.26
N GLU A 149 13.14 12.10 0.08
CA GLU A 149 13.47 11.52 -1.22
C GLU A 149 12.32 11.67 -2.21
N CYS A 150 11.07 11.37 -1.80
CA CYS A 150 9.89 11.63 -2.62
C CYS A 150 9.79 13.12 -3.01
N LEU A 151 10.11 14.04 -2.10
CA LEU A 151 10.12 15.48 -2.39
C LEU A 151 11.22 15.89 -3.38
N LYS A 152 12.37 15.22 -3.39
CA LYS A 152 13.40 15.45 -4.42
C LYS A 152 12.96 14.93 -5.78
N ILE A 153 12.30 13.77 -5.81
CA ILE A 153 11.83 13.14 -7.05
C ILE A 153 10.81 14.01 -7.77
N ILE A 154 9.82 14.57 -7.04
CA ILE A 154 8.81 15.45 -7.67
C ILE A 154 9.40 16.73 -8.29
N GLY A 155 10.52 17.21 -7.74
CA GLY A 155 11.23 18.39 -8.24
C GLY A 155 12.26 18.09 -9.34
N ASN A 156 12.55 16.80 -9.61
CA ASN A 156 13.55 16.40 -10.58
C ASN A 156 12.92 16.06 -11.94
N GLU A 157 13.11 16.95 -12.91
CA GLU A 157 12.59 16.81 -14.28
C GLU A 157 13.23 15.68 -15.07
N SER A 158 14.41 15.20 -14.67
CA SER A 158 15.07 14.05 -15.30
C SER A 158 14.40 12.72 -14.97
N LYS A 159 13.46 12.69 -14.02
CA LYS A 159 12.71 11.48 -13.65
C LYS A 159 11.46 11.33 -14.50
N THR A 160 11.06 10.07 -14.73
CA THR A 160 9.87 9.75 -15.53
C THR A 160 8.61 10.35 -14.91
N VAL A 161 7.61 10.67 -15.75
CA VAL A 161 6.33 11.23 -15.30
C VAL A 161 5.63 10.28 -14.33
N GLU A 162 5.67 8.98 -14.62
CA GLU A 162 5.10 7.93 -13.77
C GLU A 162 5.71 7.93 -12.36
N TYR A 163 7.03 8.03 -12.26
CA TYR A 163 7.72 8.02 -10.97
C TYR A 163 7.38 9.26 -10.14
N ARG A 164 7.27 10.43 -10.77
CA ARG A 164 6.78 11.66 -10.13
C ARG A 164 5.33 11.51 -9.67
N HIS A 165 4.46 10.94 -10.52
CA HIS A 165 3.06 10.68 -10.20
C HIS A 165 2.89 9.76 -8.98
N LYS A 166 3.64 8.65 -8.92
CA LYS A 166 3.65 7.74 -7.77
C LYS A 166 4.22 8.41 -6.52
N SER A 167 5.26 9.25 -6.65
CA SER A 167 5.84 10.02 -5.54
C SER A 167 4.85 11.01 -4.92
N VAL A 168 4.09 11.75 -5.74
CA VAL A 168 3.01 12.63 -5.25
C VAL A 168 1.96 11.84 -4.47
N GLY A 169 1.62 10.65 -4.97
CA GLY A 169 0.72 9.72 -4.28
C GLY A 169 1.25 9.27 -2.91
N ALA A 170 2.52 8.87 -2.85
CA ALA A 170 3.16 8.44 -1.61
C ALA A 170 3.25 9.58 -0.59
N ILE A 171 3.61 10.79 -1.03
CA ILE A 171 3.63 11.99 -0.17
C ILE A 171 2.25 12.23 0.45
N SER A 172 1.20 12.21 -0.38
CA SER A 172 -0.17 12.37 0.11
C SER A 172 -0.50 11.33 1.17
N ALA A 173 -0.25 10.04 0.90
CA ALA A 173 -0.53 8.96 1.84
C ALA A 173 0.28 9.05 3.16
N MET A 174 1.56 9.45 3.11
CA MET A 174 2.41 9.61 4.29
C MET A 174 2.00 10.78 5.19
N VAL A 175 1.50 11.87 4.58
CA VAL A 175 1.15 13.10 5.31
C VAL A 175 -0.30 13.07 5.79
N LYS A 176 -1.19 12.37 5.08
CA LYS A 176 -2.63 12.34 5.36
C LYS A 176 -2.92 11.90 6.79
N SER A 177 -3.76 12.67 7.48
CA SER A 177 -4.29 12.37 8.82
C SER A 177 -3.23 12.16 9.92
N TYR A 178 -1.96 12.56 9.69
CA TYR A 178 -0.87 12.40 10.64
C TYR A 178 -0.07 13.70 10.81
N LEU A 179 -0.36 14.42 11.90
CA LEU A 179 0.17 15.74 12.17
C LEU A 179 1.72 15.82 12.22
N PRO A 180 2.45 14.85 12.80
CA PRO A 180 3.91 14.90 12.79
C PRO A 180 4.51 14.84 11.38
N ALA A 181 3.93 14.05 10.46
CA ALA A 181 4.37 14.05 9.07
C ALA A 181 4.02 15.35 8.35
N LEU A 182 2.88 15.97 8.66
CA LEU A 182 2.54 17.30 8.12
C LEU A 182 3.56 18.36 8.55
N ILE A 183 3.95 18.37 9.82
CA ILE A 183 4.97 19.30 10.32
C ILE A 183 6.28 19.09 9.56
N ARG A 184 6.72 17.84 9.40
CA ARG A 184 7.94 17.53 8.65
C ARG A 184 7.84 17.92 7.18
N TYR A 185 6.70 17.65 6.54
CA TYR A 185 6.43 18.04 5.15
C TYR A 185 6.54 19.55 4.95
N VAL A 186 6.01 20.35 5.88
CA VAL A 186 6.12 21.81 5.85
C VAL A 186 7.55 22.28 6.10
N GLN A 187 8.29 21.65 7.01
CA GLN A 187 9.72 21.96 7.25
C GLN A 187 10.61 21.69 6.03
N LEU A 188 10.18 20.83 5.11
CA LEU A 188 10.93 20.45 3.91
C LEU A 188 10.51 21.23 2.66
N ASP A 189 9.77 22.34 2.85
CA ASP A 189 9.15 23.16 1.80
C ASP A 189 8.27 22.33 0.86
N GLY A 190 7.62 21.29 1.42
CA GLY A 190 6.77 20.36 0.68
C GLY A 190 5.65 21.03 -0.13
N PRO A 191 4.89 22.00 0.44
CA PRO A 191 3.85 22.70 -0.31
C PRO A 191 4.39 23.45 -1.53
N ASP A 192 5.54 24.10 -1.39
CA ASP A 192 6.15 24.88 -2.48
C ASP A 192 6.66 23.94 -3.59
N LYS A 193 7.30 22.82 -3.24
CA LYS A 193 7.75 21.81 -4.21
C LYS A 193 6.60 21.14 -4.96
N LEU A 194 5.49 20.86 -4.26
CA LEU A 194 4.30 20.29 -4.88
C LEU A 194 3.63 21.29 -5.83
N PHE A 195 3.60 22.57 -5.45
CA PHE A 195 3.07 23.64 -6.30
C PHE A 195 3.97 23.91 -7.52
N ASP A 196 5.29 23.86 -7.37
CA ASP A 196 6.25 23.95 -8.48
C ASP A 196 6.07 22.77 -9.46
N CYS A 197 5.96 21.55 -8.93
CA CYS A 197 5.69 20.34 -9.73
C CYS A 197 4.39 20.48 -10.53
N PHE A 198 3.32 20.97 -9.89
CA PHE A 198 2.05 21.26 -10.54
C PHE A 198 2.18 22.29 -11.67
N ASN A 199 2.87 23.42 -11.42
CA ASN A 199 3.04 24.47 -12.43
C ASN A 199 3.81 23.96 -13.64
N LYS A 200 4.90 23.24 -13.41
CA LYS A 200 5.71 22.65 -14.49
C LYS A 200 4.96 21.60 -15.27
N ALA A 201 4.17 20.77 -14.59
CA ALA A 201 3.30 19.81 -15.26
C ALA A 201 2.23 20.53 -16.09
N LEU A 202 1.66 21.62 -15.58
CA LEU A 202 0.66 22.44 -16.26
C LEU A 202 1.25 23.17 -17.49
N GLU A 203 2.49 23.65 -17.41
CA GLU A 203 3.20 24.27 -18.53
C GLU A 203 3.51 23.25 -19.64
N ASN A 204 3.77 21.99 -19.27
CA ASN A 204 4.14 20.92 -20.18
C ASN A 204 3.01 19.88 -20.42
N CYS A 205 1.74 20.29 -20.28
CA CYS A 205 0.58 19.39 -20.44
C CYS A 205 0.52 18.67 -21.79
N ASP A 206 1.13 19.24 -22.83
CA ASP A 206 1.18 18.63 -24.18
C ASP A 206 2.01 17.33 -24.22
N ILE A 207 2.79 17.05 -23.16
CA ILE A 207 3.58 15.83 -23.02
C ILE A 207 2.72 14.73 -22.38
N ASN A 208 2.70 13.56 -23.01
CA ASN A 208 1.95 12.39 -22.55
C ASN A 208 2.15 12.10 -21.04
N GLY A 209 1.06 12.14 -20.27
CA GLY A 209 1.03 11.81 -18.84
C GLY A 209 1.19 13.00 -17.89
N MET A 210 1.53 14.19 -18.37
CA MET A 210 1.62 15.39 -17.52
C MET A 210 0.25 15.85 -17.03
N ASP A 211 -0.81 15.65 -17.83
CA ASP A 211 -2.21 15.80 -17.45
C ASP A 211 -2.56 15.01 -16.18
N LYS A 212 -2.12 13.74 -16.12
CA LYS A 212 -2.32 12.87 -14.96
C LYS A 212 -1.54 13.36 -13.75
N LEU A 213 -0.34 13.89 -13.97
CA LEU A 213 0.48 14.47 -12.90
C LEU A 213 -0.16 15.75 -12.33
N VAL A 214 -0.71 16.63 -13.18
CA VAL A 214 -1.48 17.82 -12.77
C VAL A 214 -2.67 17.40 -11.90
N HIS A 215 -3.48 16.45 -12.39
CA HIS A 215 -4.62 15.92 -11.64
C HIS A 215 -4.17 15.32 -10.29
N ARG A 216 -3.10 14.54 -10.28
CA ARG A 216 -2.59 13.90 -9.06
C ARG A 216 -2.09 14.91 -8.03
N CYS A 217 -1.43 15.99 -8.46
CA CYS A 217 -1.03 17.09 -7.59
C CYS A 217 -2.24 17.79 -6.97
N ALA A 218 -3.27 18.08 -7.76
CA ALA A 218 -4.52 18.64 -7.25
C ALA A 218 -5.18 17.73 -6.20
N VAL A 219 -5.28 16.43 -6.50
CA VAL A 219 -5.83 15.43 -5.57
C VAL A 219 -5.03 15.36 -4.29
N ALA A 220 -3.69 15.36 -4.37
CA ALA A 220 -2.83 15.31 -3.20
C ALA A 220 -3.00 16.54 -2.29
N VAL A 221 -3.05 17.75 -2.85
CA VAL A 221 -3.23 18.97 -2.05
C VAL A 221 -4.58 18.99 -1.34
N VAL A 222 -5.67 18.67 -2.05
CA VAL A 222 -7.02 18.63 -1.46
C VAL A 222 -7.11 17.53 -0.40
N ALA A 223 -6.54 16.34 -0.66
CA ALA A 223 -6.50 15.27 0.32
C ALA A 223 -5.75 15.67 1.60
N ILE A 224 -4.62 16.36 1.48
CA ILE A 224 -3.87 16.88 2.63
C ILE A 224 -4.70 17.95 3.35
N LYS A 225 -5.24 18.95 2.65
CA LYS A 225 -6.09 20.00 3.23
C LYS A 225 -7.27 19.40 4.01
N ASN A 226 -8.02 18.48 3.41
CA ASN A 226 -9.23 17.91 4.01
C ASN A 226 -8.93 17.00 5.21
N SER A 227 -7.69 16.59 5.39
CA SER A 227 -7.29 15.72 6.51
C SER A 227 -6.96 16.49 7.78
N PHE A 228 -6.85 17.83 7.72
CA PHE A 228 -6.53 18.68 8.86
C PHE A 228 -7.58 19.77 9.04
N SER A 229 -7.92 20.06 10.31
CA SER A 229 -8.82 21.16 10.62
C SER A 229 -8.24 22.50 10.17
N THR A 230 -9.12 23.41 9.73
CA THR A 230 -8.76 24.77 9.31
C THR A 230 -8.00 25.54 10.40
N GLU A 231 -8.26 25.25 11.67
CA GLU A 231 -7.53 25.83 12.80
C GLU A 231 -6.04 25.46 12.77
N VAL A 232 -5.71 24.19 12.51
CA VAL A 232 -4.33 23.71 12.41
C VAL A 232 -3.62 24.32 11.20
N LEU A 233 -4.34 24.43 10.08
CA LEU A 233 -3.79 25.00 8.86
C LEU A 233 -3.59 26.52 8.93
N ASN A 234 -4.24 27.20 9.88
CA ASN A 234 -4.13 28.65 10.05
C ASN A 234 -3.09 29.10 11.07
N ILE A 235 -2.42 28.15 11.74
CA ILE A 235 -1.41 28.42 12.80
C ILE A 235 -0.22 29.21 12.26
N ASP A 236 0.33 28.80 11.11
CA ASP A 236 1.52 29.42 10.52
C ASP A 236 1.28 29.81 9.05
N SER A 237 2.00 30.82 8.58
CA SER A 237 2.04 31.20 7.16
C SER A 237 2.33 30.03 6.22
N ASN A 238 3.17 29.08 6.63
CA ASN A 238 3.54 27.93 5.81
C ASN A 238 2.43 26.88 5.75
N PHE A 239 1.68 26.68 6.83
CA PHE A 239 0.49 25.81 6.80
C PHE A 239 -0.66 26.45 6.01
N ARG A 240 -0.77 27.78 6.02
CA ARG A 240 -1.77 28.50 5.20
C ARG A 240 -1.58 28.29 3.71
N LYS A 241 -0.34 28.06 3.25
CA LYS A 241 -0.08 27.70 1.85
C LYS A 241 -0.84 26.44 1.45
N ILE A 242 -0.97 25.45 2.33
CA ILE A 242 -1.73 24.21 2.09
C ILE A 242 -3.23 24.51 1.96
N SER A 243 -3.75 25.41 2.79
CA SER A 243 -5.15 25.83 2.73
C SER A 243 -5.49 26.61 1.46
N LEU A 244 -4.56 27.46 0.98
CA LEU A 244 -4.73 28.31 -0.20
C LEU A 244 -4.39 27.60 -1.52
N ALA A 245 -3.56 26.55 -1.48
CA ALA A 245 -3.05 25.87 -2.67
C ALA A 245 -4.15 25.36 -3.62
N PRO A 246 -5.27 24.77 -3.16
CA PRO A 246 -6.33 24.35 -4.09
C PRO A 246 -6.93 25.51 -4.89
N GLY A 247 -7.16 26.66 -4.23
CA GLY A 247 -7.69 27.85 -4.89
C GLY A 247 -6.72 28.44 -5.92
N LEU A 248 -5.43 28.44 -5.61
CA LEU A 248 -4.39 28.91 -6.53
C LEU A 248 -4.22 27.98 -7.74
N MET A 249 -4.22 26.66 -7.51
CA MET A 249 -4.16 25.66 -8.58
C MET A 249 -5.36 25.79 -9.51
N ARG A 250 -6.56 25.98 -8.94
CA ARG A 250 -7.78 26.18 -9.72
C ARG A 250 -7.71 27.43 -10.57
N ALA A 251 -7.32 28.57 -10.00
CA ALA A 251 -7.20 29.83 -10.73
C ALA A 251 -6.25 29.70 -11.94
N LYS A 252 -5.14 28.97 -11.76
CA LYS A 252 -4.18 28.70 -12.86
C LYS A 252 -4.75 27.81 -13.97
N ILE A 253 -5.54 26.80 -13.63
CA ILE A 253 -6.19 25.96 -14.64
C ILE A 253 -7.26 26.78 -15.40
N GLU A 254 -8.06 27.57 -14.67
CA GLU A 254 -9.10 28.42 -15.25
C GLU A 254 -8.51 29.52 -16.15
N GLU A 255 -7.34 30.09 -15.81
CA GLU A 255 -6.60 31.06 -16.64
C GLU A 255 -6.17 30.47 -17.99
N ARG A 256 -5.87 29.16 -18.05
CA ARG A 256 -5.47 28.48 -19.29
C ARG A 256 -6.65 28.23 -20.23
N GLY A 257 -7.88 28.14 -19.69
CA GLY A 257 -9.10 27.99 -20.49
C GLY A 257 -9.26 26.63 -21.20
N GLU A 258 -8.55 25.60 -20.75
CA GLU A 258 -8.64 24.25 -21.32
C GLU A 258 -9.76 23.43 -20.66
N ASP A 259 -10.71 22.98 -21.48
CA ASP A 259 -11.85 22.16 -21.08
C ASP A 259 -11.45 20.75 -20.58
N ASP A 260 -10.19 20.35 -20.82
CA ASP A 260 -9.65 19.02 -20.50
C ASP A 260 -9.46 18.80 -18.98
N PHE A 261 -9.46 19.87 -18.18
CA PHE A 261 -9.26 19.78 -16.73
C PHE A 261 -10.54 19.91 -15.90
N LYS A 262 -11.73 19.77 -16.50
CA LYS A 262 -13.03 19.91 -15.79
C LYS A 262 -13.12 19.07 -14.51
N GLU A 263 -12.70 17.81 -14.57
CA GLU A 263 -12.69 16.91 -13.40
C GLU A 263 -11.71 17.38 -12.31
N THR A 264 -10.54 17.88 -12.71
CA THR A 264 -9.55 18.44 -11.78
C THR A 264 -10.05 19.72 -11.12
N ILE A 265 -10.72 20.59 -11.88
CA ILE A 265 -11.35 21.82 -11.36
C ILE A 265 -12.46 21.47 -10.37
N GLU A 266 -13.26 20.44 -10.65
CA GLU A 266 -14.30 19.96 -9.75
C GLU A 266 -13.72 19.44 -8.43
N PHE A 267 -12.65 18.65 -8.49
CA PHE A 267 -11.95 18.16 -7.29
C PHE A 267 -11.38 19.30 -6.43
N LEU A 268 -10.94 20.40 -7.06
CA LEU A 268 -10.42 21.58 -6.37
C LEU A 268 -11.50 22.47 -5.72
N LYS A 269 -12.80 22.17 -5.92
CA LYS A 269 -13.91 22.90 -5.28
C LYS A 269 -14.15 22.48 -3.82
N GLU A 270 -13.71 21.29 -3.43
CA GLU A 270 -13.82 20.75 -2.06
C GLU A 270 -12.71 21.30 -1.12
#